data_AF-A0A264Y3D4-F1
#
_entry.id   AF-A0A264Y3D4-F1
#
_cell.length_a   1.000
_cell.length_b   1.000
_cell.length_c   1.000
_cell.angle_alpha   90.00
_cell.angle_beta   90.00
_cell.angle_gamma   90.00
#
_symmetry.space_group_name_H-M   'P 1'
#
loop_
_entity.id
_entity.type
_entity.pdbx_description
1 polymer ?
#
loop_
_entity_poly.entity_id
_entity_poly.type
_entity_poly.pdbx_seq_one_letter_code
_entity_poly.pdbx_strand_id
1 'polypeptide(L)'
;KALNAVPIGNTALSWMPPKGDDDFVFHLPAKANVDAALKRIAKKVGIEKNISFHCSRHTFGILVQAVTGNIETTKKLMGHKSLKSTAIYADVLTNEKVKAVDNTKKAFRGRKQREENKQIPRTKRTAATNTHPRRITFLQDNK
;
A
#
# COMPACT_ATOMS: atom_id res chain seq x y z
N LYS A 1 28.41 -1.85 -32.53
CA LYS A 1 27.43 -1.47 -31.47
C LYS A 1 26.81 -2.79 -30.99
N ALA A 2 27.07 -3.24 -29.76
CA ALA A 2 26.46 -4.48 -29.27
C ALA A 2 24.93 -4.33 -29.29
N LEU A 3 24.23 -5.25 -29.94
CA LEU A 3 22.77 -5.31 -29.90
C LEU A 3 22.36 -5.63 -28.47
N ASN A 4 21.70 -4.69 -27.80
CA ASN A 4 21.10 -4.94 -26.50
C ASN A 4 19.84 -5.79 -26.72
N ALA A 5 20.00 -7.11 -26.71
CA ALA A 5 18.89 -8.05 -26.78
C ALA A 5 18.30 -8.25 -25.37
N VAL A 6 17.01 -7.95 -25.21
CA VAL A 6 16.26 -8.20 -23.98
C VAL A 6 15.32 -9.37 -24.25
N PRO A 7 15.36 -10.45 -23.44
CA PRO A 7 14.45 -11.57 -23.62
C PRO A 7 13.01 -11.12 -23.37
N ILE A 8 12.10 -11.58 -24.24
CA ILE A 8 10.66 -11.31 -24.13
C ILE A 8 10.01 -12.45 -23.35
N GLY A 9 9.22 -12.14 -22.33
CA GLY A 9 8.50 -13.15 -21.56
C GLY A 9 7.37 -13.81 -22.36
N ASN A 10 7.00 -15.04 -22.00
CA ASN A 10 5.96 -15.82 -22.68
C ASN A 10 4.61 -15.07 -22.78
N THR A 11 4.25 -14.33 -21.73
CA THR A 11 3.02 -13.51 -21.72
C THR A 11 3.06 -12.41 -22.78
N ALA A 12 4.18 -11.71 -22.90
CA ALA A 12 4.34 -10.67 -23.92
C ALA A 12 4.33 -11.28 -25.32
N LEU A 13 4.96 -12.45 -25.51
CA LEU A 13 4.94 -13.20 -26.76
C LEU A 13 3.50 -13.58 -27.18
N SER A 14 2.64 -13.94 -26.23
CA SER A 14 1.23 -14.26 -26.51
C SER A 14 0.40 -13.06 -26.99
N TRP A 15 0.83 -11.84 -26.70
CA TRP A 15 0.16 -10.61 -27.13
C TRP A 15 0.76 -9.99 -28.39
N MET A 16 1.88 -10.54 -28.88
CA MET A 16 2.48 -10.05 -30.12
C MET A 16 1.70 -10.56 -31.33
N PRO A 17 1.54 -9.73 -32.37
CA PRO A 17 0.99 -10.19 -33.64
C PRO A 17 1.91 -11.27 -34.28
N PRO A 18 1.37 -12.10 -35.19
CA PRO A 18 2.18 -13.08 -35.91
C PRO A 18 3.30 -12.36 -36.66
N LYS A 19 4.50 -12.93 -36.59
CA LYS A 19 5.71 -12.34 -37.17
C LYS A 19 5.68 -12.52 -38.70
N GLY A 20 5.60 -11.42 -39.45
CA GLY A 20 5.93 -11.41 -40.88
C GLY A 20 7.45 -11.44 -41.08
N ASP A 21 7.91 -12.00 -42.20
CA ASP A 21 9.33 -12.34 -42.38
C ASP A 21 10.27 -11.12 -42.44
N ASP A 22 9.77 -9.90 -42.69
CA ASP A 22 10.59 -8.66 -42.66
C ASP A 22 9.79 -7.36 -42.46
N ASP A 23 8.60 -7.42 -41.86
CA ASP A 23 7.77 -6.23 -41.60
C ASP A 23 7.88 -5.73 -40.15
N PHE A 24 7.48 -4.49 -39.91
CA PHE A 24 7.32 -3.95 -38.56
C PHE A 24 6.36 -4.81 -37.75
N VAL A 25 6.75 -5.10 -36.50
CA VAL A 25 5.87 -5.82 -35.55
C VAL A 25 4.59 -5.04 -35.30
N PHE A 26 4.64 -3.70 -35.30
CA PHE A 26 3.48 -2.84 -35.08
C PHE A 26 3.42 -1.70 -36.10
N HIS A 27 2.33 -1.63 -36.87
CA HIS A 27 2.02 -0.49 -37.73
C HIS A 27 1.35 0.62 -36.90
N LEU A 28 2.17 1.44 -36.24
CA LEU A 28 1.70 2.52 -35.38
C LEU A 28 1.72 3.87 -36.10
N PRO A 29 0.77 4.78 -35.80
CA PRO A 29 0.85 6.16 -36.25
C PRO A 29 2.01 6.89 -35.56
N ALA A 30 2.23 8.16 -35.93
CA ALA A 30 3.22 9.01 -35.29
C ALA A 30 3.10 8.98 -33.75
N LYS A 31 4.24 9.02 -33.06
CA LYS A 31 4.34 8.91 -31.59
C LYS A 31 3.35 9.82 -30.84
N ALA A 32 3.16 11.04 -31.32
CA ALA A 32 2.23 12.00 -30.72
C ALA A 32 0.78 11.48 -30.69
N ASN A 33 0.36 10.78 -31.75
CA ASN A 33 -0.99 10.20 -31.85
C ASN A 33 -1.16 9.02 -30.89
N VAL A 34 -0.12 8.20 -30.76
CA VAL A 34 -0.12 7.08 -29.82
C VAL A 34 -0.15 7.60 -28.37
N ASP A 35 0.65 8.63 -28.05
CA ASP A 35 0.63 9.28 -26.74
C ASP A 35 -0.75 9.90 -26.42
N ALA A 36 -1.39 10.54 -27.40
CA ALA A 36 -2.74 11.08 -27.24
C ALA A 36 -3.78 9.97 -27.03
N ALA A 37 -3.68 8.85 -27.74
CA ALA A 37 -4.53 7.69 -27.52
C ALA A 37 -4.36 7.12 -26.09
N LEU A 38 -3.12 6.96 -25.63
CA LEU A 38 -2.81 6.49 -24.28
C LEU A 38 -3.44 7.39 -23.20
N LYS A 39 -3.31 8.71 -23.34
CA LYS A 39 -3.93 9.68 -22.40
C LYS A 39 -5.45 9.61 -22.39
N ARG A 40 -6.07 9.41 -23.56
CA ARG A 40 -7.54 9.22 -23.66
C ARG A 40 -7.98 7.94 -22.95
N ILE A 41 -7.25 6.85 -23.11
CA ILE A 41 -7.54 5.58 -22.42
C ILE A 41 -7.38 5.76 -20.91
N ALA A 42 -6.28 6.38 -20.45
CA ALA A 42 -6.06 6.65 -19.03
C ALA A 42 -7.21 7.46 -18.41
N LYS A 43 -7.68 8.51 -19.10
CA LYS A 43 -8.83 9.32 -18.66
C LYS A 43 -10.12 8.50 -18.58
N LYS A 44 -10.39 7.62 -19.55
CA LYS A 44 -11.58 6.76 -19.55
C LYS A 44 -11.59 5.75 -18.39
N VAL A 45 -10.43 5.28 -17.98
CA VAL A 45 -10.26 4.32 -16.86
C VAL A 45 -10.22 5.04 -15.50
N GLY A 46 -10.24 6.38 -15.47
CA GLY A 46 -10.20 7.15 -14.22
C GLY A 46 -8.79 7.29 -13.62
N ILE A 47 -7.74 7.11 -14.42
CA ILE A 47 -6.36 7.33 -13.96
C ILE A 47 -6.05 8.83 -13.99
N GLU A 48 -5.89 9.43 -12.82
CA GLU A 48 -5.57 10.87 -12.66
C GLU A 48 -4.12 11.20 -13.04
N LYS A 49 -3.22 10.23 -12.90
CA LYS A 49 -1.80 10.39 -13.22
C LYS A 49 -1.62 10.53 -14.74
N ASN A 50 -0.73 11.43 -15.15
CA ASN A 50 -0.31 11.55 -16.53
C ASN A 50 0.58 10.35 -16.93
N ILE A 51 0.01 9.39 -17.66
CA ILE A 51 0.70 8.18 -18.13
C ILE A 51 1.34 8.41 -19.51
N SER A 52 2.59 7.96 -19.65
CA SER A 52 3.34 7.94 -20.92
C SER A 52 4.10 6.62 -21.07
N PHE A 53 4.69 6.38 -22.24
CA PHE A 53 5.63 5.25 -22.43
C PHE A 53 6.85 5.28 -21.51
N HIS A 54 7.24 6.46 -21.01
CA HIS A 54 8.31 6.53 -20.03
C HIS A 54 7.87 5.92 -18.69
N CYS A 55 6.58 6.04 -18.34
CA CYS A 55 6.03 5.44 -17.13
C CYS A 55 6.12 3.91 -17.17
N SER A 56 5.79 3.27 -18.29
CA SER A 56 5.90 1.82 -18.42
C SER A 56 7.36 1.35 -18.26
N ARG A 57 8.32 2.08 -18.84
CA ARG A 57 9.75 1.82 -18.66
C ARG A 57 10.20 1.97 -17.20
N HIS A 58 9.73 2.99 -16.50
CA HIS A 58 10.01 3.16 -15.08
C HIS A 58 9.42 2.03 -14.24
N THR A 59 8.17 1.65 -14.48
CA THR A 59 7.53 0.53 -13.81
C THR A 59 8.31 -0.77 -14.03
N PHE A 60 8.73 -1.05 -15.27
CA PHE A 60 9.59 -2.18 -15.58
C PHE A 60 10.91 -2.14 -14.79
N GLY A 61 11.59 -0.99 -14.76
CA GLY A 61 12.84 -0.83 -14.02
C GLY A 61 12.72 -1.10 -12.52
N ILE A 62 11.66 -0.59 -11.88
CA ILE A 62 11.37 -0.86 -10.46
C ILE A 62 11.08 -2.35 -10.24
N LEU A 63 10.22 -2.97 -11.05
CA LEU A 63 9.85 -4.37 -10.89
C LEU A 63 11.05 -5.31 -11.06
N VAL A 64 11.86 -5.10 -12.10
CA VAL A 64 13.08 -5.88 -12.34
C VAL A 64 14.08 -5.69 -11.20
N GLN A 65 14.26 -4.48 -10.70
CA GLN A 65 15.15 -4.22 -9.57
C GLN A 65 14.65 -4.89 -8.28
N ALA A 66 13.33 -4.91 -8.06
CA ALA A 66 12.72 -5.56 -6.90
C ALA A 66 12.91 -7.07 -6.93
N VAL A 67 12.79 -7.70 -8.10
CA VAL A 67 12.95 -9.15 -8.28
C VAL A 67 14.42 -9.57 -8.26
N THR A 68 15.29 -8.85 -8.96
CA THR A 68 16.70 -9.26 -9.12
C THR A 68 17.59 -8.79 -7.97
N GLY A 69 17.28 -7.65 -7.34
CA GLY A 69 18.15 -6.99 -6.38
C GLY A 69 19.48 -6.48 -6.96
N ASN A 70 19.77 -6.71 -8.24
CA ASN A 70 21.06 -6.43 -8.86
C ASN A 70 20.96 -5.30 -9.89
N ILE A 71 21.55 -4.15 -9.55
CA ILE A 71 21.52 -2.94 -10.36
C ILE A 71 22.18 -3.08 -11.74
N GLU A 72 23.22 -3.91 -11.87
CA GLU A 72 23.89 -4.14 -13.17
C GLU A 72 23.02 -4.97 -14.10
N THR A 73 22.25 -5.91 -13.56
CA THR A 73 21.27 -6.71 -14.33
C THR A 73 20.13 -5.81 -14.80
N THR A 74 19.57 -5.00 -13.91
CA THR A 74 18.55 -4.00 -14.25
C THR A 74 19.05 -3.03 -15.33
N LYS A 75 20.29 -2.51 -15.21
CA LYS A 75 20.90 -1.63 -16.22
C LYS A 75 20.97 -2.29 -17.59
N LYS A 76 21.41 -3.55 -17.66
CA LYS A 76 21.49 -4.31 -18.92
C LYS A 76 20.12 -4.50 -19.55
N LEU A 77 19.12 -4.91 -18.75
CA LEU A 77 17.74 -5.11 -19.22
C LEU A 77 17.06 -3.81 -19.67
N MET A 78 17.39 -2.68 -19.03
CA MET A 78 16.91 -1.38 -19.47
C MET A 78 17.70 -0.85 -20.68
N GLY A 79 18.91 -1.34 -20.94
CA GLY A 79 19.79 -0.81 -21.97
C GLY A 79 20.37 0.57 -21.62
N HIS A 80 20.59 0.85 -20.33
CA HIS A 80 21.24 2.09 -19.90
C HIS A 80 22.77 2.01 -20.06
N LYS A 81 23.36 3.08 -20.60
CA LYS A 81 24.83 3.19 -20.72
C LYS A 81 25.49 3.43 -19.35
N SER A 82 24.82 4.15 -18.46
CA SER A 82 25.34 4.54 -17.14
C SER A 82 24.55 3.90 -16.00
N LEU A 83 25.24 3.57 -14.91
CA LEU A 83 24.62 3.15 -13.66
C LEU A 83 23.86 4.30 -12.98
N LYS A 84 24.24 5.56 -13.23
CA LYS A 84 23.62 6.73 -12.60
C LYS A 84 22.11 6.82 -12.86
N SER A 85 21.67 6.55 -14.09
CA SER A 85 20.25 6.54 -14.46
C SER A 85 19.49 5.34 -13.92
N THR A 86 20.18 4.29 -13.46
CA THR A 86 19.59 3.07 -12.90
C THR A 86 19.58 3.10 -11.37
N ALA A 87 20.46 3.89 -10.75
CA ALA A 87 20.55 4.06 -9.29
C ALA A 87 19.24 4.57 -8.66
N ILE A 88 18.47 5.36 -9.40
CA ILE A 88 17.15 5.84 -8.95
C ILE A 88 16.21 4.70 -8.56
N TYR A 89 16.31 3.52 -9.20
CA TYR A 89 15.44 2.39 -8.90
C TYR A 89 15.81 1.69 -7.59
N ALA A 90 17.10 1.64 -7.27
CA ALA A 90 17.58 1.07 -6.01
C ALA A 90 17.21 1.97 -4.82
N ASP A 91 17.29 3.29 -4.99
CA ASP A 91 16.93 4.26 -3.96
C ASP A 91 15.42 4.21 -3.64
N VAL A 92 14.55 4.20 -4.66
CA VAL A 92 13.10 4.09 -4.46
C VAL A 92 12.72 2.84 -3.64
N LEU A 93 13.27 1.67 -3.98
CA LEU A 93 12.99 0.44 -3.24
C LEU A 93 13.54 0.47 -1.82
N THR A 94 14.68 1.13 -1.59
CA THR A 94 15.23 1.31 -0.24
C THR A 94 14.30 2.17 0.61
N ASN A 95 13.81 3.29 0.05
CA ASN A 95 12.83 4.15 0.71
C ASN A 95 11.51 3.43 1.02
N GLU A 96 11.04 2.57 0.12
CA GLU A 96 9.84 1.75 0.36
C GLU A 96 10.06 0.72 1.47
N LYS A 97 11.23 0.06 1.52
CA LYS A 97 11.59 -0.86 2.60
C LYS A 97 11.63 -0.16 3.96
N VAL A 98 12.23 1.03 4.04
CA VAL A 98 12.27 1.84 5.28
C VAL A 98 10.85 2.21 5.72
N LYS A 99 10.01 2.71 4.81
CA LYS A 99 8.60 3.01 5.09
C LYS A 99 7.83 1.79 5.58
N ALA A 100 8.08 0.61 5.00
CA ALA A 100 7.45 -0.63 5.44
C ALA A 100 7.84 -0.98 6.88
N VAL A 101 9.13 -0.90 7.22
CA VAL A 101 9.64 -1.11 8.58
C VAL A 101 9.03 -0.09 9.55
N ASP A 102 8.96 1.18 9.22
CA ASP A 102 8.34 2.19 10.08
C ASP A 102 6.84 1.95 10.30
N ASN A 103 6.14 1.45 9.29
CA ASN A 103 4.73 1.08 9.43
C ASN A 103 4.52 -0.14 10.35
N THR A 104 5.50 -1.03 10.51
CA THR A 104 5.39 -2.14 11.49
C THR A 104 5.21 -1.62 12.92
N LYS A 105 5.77 -0.44 13.26
CA LYS A 105 5.55 0.21 14.56
C LYS A 105 4.06 0.44 14.83
N LYS A 106 3.24 0.72 13.79
CA LYS A 106 1.78 0.87 13.94
C LYS A 106 1.09 -0.46 14.28
N ALA A 107 1.55 -1.57 13.71
CA ALA A 107 1.04 -2.91 14.05
C ALA A 107 1.42 -3.33 15.47
N PHE A 108 2.58 -2.88 15.97
CA PHE A 108 3.06 -3.15 17.33
C PHE A 108 2.70 -2.07 18.36
N ARG A 109 1.98 -0.98 17.99
CA ARG A 109 1.45 0.00 18.95
C ARG A 109 0.39 -0.69 19.78
N GLY A 110 0.83 -1.11 20.98
CA GLY A 110 0.11 -1.99 21.87
C GLY A 110 -1.32 -1.57 22.18
N ARG A 111 -2.14 -2.60 22.46
CA ARG A 111 -3.36 -2.51 23.25
C ARG A 111 -3.23 -1.35 24.25
N LYS A 112 -4.07 -0.30 24.12
CA LYS A 112 -4.19 0.74 25.15
C LYS A 112 -4.20 0.03 26.51
N GLN A 113 -3.27 0.38 27.41
CA GLN A 113 -3.47 0.07 28.81
C GLN A 113 -4.85 0.64 29.17
N ARG A 114 -5.75 -0.25 29.59
CA ARG A 114 -7.08 0.11 30.06
C ARG A 114 -6.87 1.18 31.13
N GLU A 115 -7.33 2.40 30.87
CA GLU A 115 -7.21 3.48 31.84
C GLU A 115 -7.82 2.98 33.16
N GLU A 116 -6.99 2.85 34.20
CA GLU A 116 -7.48 2.55 35.53
C GLU A 116 -8.48 3.64 35.92
N ASN A 117 -9.72 3.24 36.18
CA ASN A 117 -10.80 4.11 36.64
C ASN A 117 -10.32 4.87 37.89
N LYS A 118 -9.90 6.12 37.74
CA LYS A 118 -9.59 7.01 38.86
C LYS A 118 -10.89 7.33 39.60
N GLN A 119 -10.96 6.83 40.84
CA GLN A 119 -11.86 7.18 41.94
C GLN A 119 -13.39 7.10 41.68
N ILE A 120 -14.03 6.08 42.28
CA ILE A 120 -15.44 6.21 42.70
C ILE A 120 -15.45 7.24 43.84
N PRO A 121 -16.24 8.34 43.76
CA PRO A 121 -16.32 9.30 44.86
C PRO A 121 -16.85 8.59 46.11
N ARG A 122 -16.14 8.73 47.23
CA ARG A 122 -16.60 8.25 48.54
C ARG A 122 -17.93 8.94 48.85
N THR A 123 -19.02 8.20 48.79
CA THR A 123 -20.32 8.66 49.28
C THR A 123 -20.17 8.99 50.77
N LYS A 124 -20.48 10.23 51.14
CA LYS A 124 -20.44 10.68 52.54
C LYS A 124 -21.35 9.77 53.37
N ARG A 125 -20.81 9.21 54.45
CA ARG A 125 -21.61 8.53 55.49
C ARG A 125 -22.63 9.53 56.05
N THR A 126 -23.91 9.37 55.76
CA THR A 126 -24.97 10.02 56.53
C THR A 126 -25.44 9.04 57.60
N ALA A 127 -25.48 9.51 58.84
CA ALA A 127 -25.93 8.75 60.00
C ALA A 127 -27.41 8.36 59.85
N ALA A 128 -27.73 7.09 60.08
CA ALA A 128 -29.10 6.63 60.16
C ALA A 128 -29.73 7.11 61.47
N THR A 129 -30.60 8.13 61.42
CA THR A 129 -31.58 8.36 62.49
C THR A 129 -32.75 7.42 62.24
N ASN A 130 -32.78 6.29 62.95
CA ASN A 130 -33.94 5.40 63.00
C ASN A 130 -35.05 6.07 63.81
N THR A 131 -35.89 6.86 63.14
CA THR A 131 -37.15 7.35 63.70
C THR A 131 -38.30 6.66 62.97
N HIS A 132 -38.74 5.52 63.50
CA HIS A 132 -40.07 5.00 63.21
C HIS A 132 -40.67 4.38 64.49
N PRO A 133 -41.87 4.80 64.93
CA PRO A 133 -42.45 4.32 66.18
C PRO A 133 -42.94 2.87 66.02
N ARG A 134 -42.57 1.99 66.97
CA ARG A 134 -43.12 0.63 67.03
C ARG A 134 -44.55 0.69 67.57
N ARG A 135 -45.49 0.21 66.78
CA ARG A 135 -46.89 -0.05 67.17
C ARG A 135 -46.91 -1.17 68.22
N ILE A 136 -47.40 -0.87 69.42
CA ILE A 136 -47.70 -1.86 70.46
C ILE A 136 -49.07 -2.45 70.15
N THR A 137 -49.14 -3.74 69.86
CA THR A 137 -50.41 -4.50 69.84
C THR A 137 -50.41 -5.43 71.05
N PHE A 138 -51.32 -5.16 71.99
CA PHE A 138 -51.64 -6.05 73.10
C PHE A 138 -52.42 -7.25 72.56
N LEU A 139 -51.92 -8.46 72.79
CA LEU A 139 -52.68 -9.70 72.66
C LEU A 139 -52.87 -10.28 74.06
N GLN A 140 -54.12 -10.27 74.52
CA GLN A 140 -54.57 -10.86 75.78
C GLN A 140 -54.57 -12.39 75.68
N ASP A 141 -54.12 -13.02 76.77
CA ASP A 141 -54.28 -14.44 77.06
C ASP A 141 -55.75 -14.86 77.03
N ASN A 142 -56.05 -16.07 76.53
CA ASN A 142 -57.08 -16.93 77.12
C ASN A 142 -57.06 -18.38 76.60
N LYS A 143 -56.91 -19.29 77.57
CA LYS A 143 -57.19 -20.74 77.65
C LYS A 143 -56.30 -21.71 76.87
#